data_AF-A0A9X9F3W4-F1
#
_entry.id   AF-A0A9X9F3W4-F1
#
_cell.length_a   1.000
_cell.length_b   1.000
_cell.length_c   1.000
_cell.angle_alpha   90.00
_cell.angle_beta   90.00
_cell.angle_gamma   90.00
#
_symmetry.space_group_name_H-M   'P 1'
#
loop_
_entity.id
_entity.type
_entity.pdbx_description
1 polymer ?
#
loop_
_entity_poly.entity_id
_entity_poly.type
_entity_poly.pdbx_seq_one_letter_code
_entity_poly.pdbx_strand_id
1 'polypeptide(L)'
;SARELNDKLSRTFEEDEIYRIDHYLGKPMIQNLEALEFANPVLQSIWNKEHIANVQITASETVGVEERAGYYDQAGAIRDMVQNHMLQILMMTAMNLPEKVNACEIREEKRKVMETLRKVKKEDVQNHIVRGQYASGEIKGGQVVAYKEEPGVNPSSNIDTFVAARLWIDNPFWTGVPFYIRTGKRMKEKSTRIVIEFKNTLKQQYQDSNPNAAPNLLIIE
;
A
#
# COMPACT_ATOMS: atom_id res chain seq x y z
N SER A 1 6.07 -15.19 17.28
CA SER A 1 5.31 -15.87 16.22
C SER A 1 6.07 -15.87 14.89
N ALA A 2 6.20 -14.76 14.14
CA ALA A 2 6.80 -14.77 12.80
C ALA A 2 8.30 -15.15 12.76
N ARG A 3 9.13 -14.57 13.64
CA ARG A 3 10.57 -14.92 13.76
C ARG A 3 10.75 -16.40 14.09
N GLU A 4 10.02 -16.87 15.10
CA GLU A 4 10.06 -18.28 15.51
C GLU A 4 9.65 -19.25 14.40
N LEU A 5 8.59 -18.93 13.63
CA LEU A 5 8.21 -19.74 12.47
C LEU A 5 9.32 -19.75 11.41
N ASN A 6 9.89 -18.58 11.11
CA ASN A 6 10.98 -18.46 10.16
C ASN A 6 12.21 -19.27 10.60
N ASP A 7 12.59 -19.18 11.86
CA ASP A 7 13.72 -19.91 12.43
C ASP A 7 13.50 -21.44 12.39
N LYS A 8 12.25 -21.90 12.53
CA LYS A 8 11.92 -23.32 12.38
C LYS A 8 12.03 -23.78 10.93
N LEU A 9 11.50 -22.99 9.99
CA LEU A 9 11.56 -23.32 8.56
C LEU A 9 13.00 -23.33 8.04
N SER A 10 13.80 -22.31 8.38
CA SER A 10 15.18 -22.19 7.91
C SER A 10 16.15 -23.21 8.51
N ARG A 11 15.72 -24.00 9.49
CA ARG A 11 16.48 -25.15 10.01
C ARG A 11 16.24 -26.43 9.22
N THR A 12 15.19 -26.46 8.40
CA THR A 12 14.74 -27.66 7.69
C THR A 12 14.81 -27.48 6.18
N PHE A 13 14.59 -26.27 5.68
CA PHE A 13 14.59 -25.93 4.26
C PHE A 13 15.54 -24.78 3.99
N GLU A 14 16.17 -24.82 2.83
CA GLU A 14 16.89 -23.67 2.28
C GLU A 14 15.90 -22.59 1.82
N GLU A 15 16.34 -21.33 1.75
CA GLU A 15 15.44 -20.21 1.48
C GLU A 15 14.84 -20.23 0.06
N ASP A 16 15.49 -20.88 -0.91
CA ASP A 16 14.97 -21.10 -2.27
C ASP A 16 13.94 -22.23 -2.38
N GLU A 17 13.78 -23.02 -1.31
CA GLU A 17 12.73 -24.03 -1.18
C GLU A 17 11.45 -23.47 -0.49
N ILE A 18 11.53 -22.27 0.08
CA ILE A 18 10.43 -21.67 0.85
C ILE A 18 9.65 -20.64 0.03
N TYR A 19 8.41 -20.97 -0.33
CA TYR A 19 7.52 -20.09 -1.09
C TYR A 19 6.46 -19.46 -0.18
N ARG A 20 6.72 -18.23 0.29
CA ARG A 20 5.78 -17.46 1.11
C ARG A 20 4.78 -16.74 0.22
N ILE A 21 3.50 -17.08 0.34
CA ILE A 21 2.45 -16.59 -0.55
C ILE A 21 1.95 -15.21 -0.13
N ASP A 22 1.97 -14.29 -1.09
CA ASP A 22 1.13 -13.10 -1.10
C ASP A 22 0.42 -13.03 -2.45
N HIS A 23 -0.90 -13.27 -2.45
CA HIS A 23 -1.66 -13.39 -3.69
C HIS A 23 -1.77 -12.07 -4.48
N TYR A 24 -1.46 -10.91 -3.87
CA TYR A 24 -1.44 -9.64 -4.60
C TYR A 24 -0.28 -9.58 -5.60
N LEU A 25 0.84 -10.26 -5.32
CA LEU A 25 1.97 -10.35 -6.26
C LEU A 25 1.63 -11.13 -7.54
N GLY A 26 0.58 -11.96 -7.51
CA GLY A 26 0.08 -12.68 -8.68
C GLY A 26 -0.90 -11.87 -9.54
N LYS A 27 -1.26 -10.64 -9.15
CA LYS A 27 -2.19 -9.81 -9.92
C LYS A 27 -1.46 -9.24 -11.15
N PRO A 28 -2.06 -9.29 -12.36
CA PRO A 28 -1.42 -8.78 -13.58
C PRO A 28 -0.94 -7.34 -13.45
N MET A 29 -1.72 -6.48 -12.79
CA MET A 29 -1.34 -5.08 -12.56
C MET A 29 -0.02 -4.93 -11.79
N ILE A 30 0.19 -5.76 -10.76
CA ILE A 30 1.41 -5.72 -9.94
C ILE A 30 2.60 -6.31 -10.71
N GLN A 31 2.39 -7.36 -11.51
CA GLN A 31 3.43 -7.93 -12.37
C GLN A 31 3.83 -6.96 -13.49
N ASN A 32 2.89 -6.17 -14.00
CA ASN A 32 3.15 -5.18 -15.04
C ASN A 32 3.90 -3.94 -14.54
N LEU A 33 4.01 -3.70 -13.22
CA LEU A 33 4.81 -2.60 -12.69
C LEU A 33 6.27 -2.69 -13.14
N GLU A 34 6.85 -3.90 -13.09
CA GLU A 34 8.21 -4.15 -13.53
C GLU A 34 8.37 -3.79 -15.01
N ALA A 35 7.44 -4.25 -15.86
CA ALA A 35 7.48 -3.93 -17.29
C ALA A 35 7.29 -2.43 -17.56
N LEU A 36 6.42 -1.76 -16.80
CA LEU A 36 6.12 -0.35 -16.98
C LEU A 36 7.33 0.53 -16.65
N GLU A 37 7.97 0.30 -15.51
CA GLU A 37 9.12 1.11 -15.10
C GLU A 37 10.39 0.76 -15.90
N PHE A 38 10.65 -0.54 -16.13
CA PHE A 38 11.94 -1.00 -16.63
C PHE A 38 12.04 -1.02 -18.16
N ALA A 39 10.92 -1.17 -18.87
CA ALA A 39 10.91 -1.17 -20.33
C ALA A 39 10.76 0.24 -20.93
N ASN A 40 10.54 1.27 -20.11
CA ASN A 40 10.24 2.62 -20.57
C ASN A 40 11.25 3.65 -20.01
N PRO A 41 12.33 3.97 -20.75
CA PRO A 41 13.37 4.91 -20.29
C PRO A 41 12.83 6.30 -19.88
N VAL A 42 11.74 6.74 -20.52
CA VAL A 42 11.07 7.99 -20.16
C VAL A 42 10.53 7.91 -18.73
N LEU A 43 9.80 6.84 -18.39
CA LEU A 43 9.27 6.65 -17.04
C LEU A 43 10.40 6.52 -16.03
N GLN A 44 11.43 5.73 -16.34
CA GLN A 44 12.61 5.58 -15.49
C GLN A 44 13.26 6.93 -15.14
N SER A 45 13.40 7.84 -16.11
CA SER A 45 14.02 9.15 -15.86
C SER A 45 13.20 10.07 -14.94
N ILE A 46 11.88 9.87 -14.88
CA ILE A 46 10.97 10.64 -14.03
C ILE A 46 10.54 9.91 -12.76
N TRP A 47 11.04 8.68 -12.53
CA TRP A 47 10.66 7.84 -11.38
C TRP A 47 11.45 8.16 -10.11
N ASN A 48 11.43 9.43 -9.70
CA ASN A 48 12.22 9.87 -8.55
C ASN A 48 11.64 11.16 -7.94
N LYS A 49 12.18 11.53 -6.78
CA LYS A 49 11.79 12.71 -5.99
C LYS A 49 11.90 14.03 -6.75
N GLU A 50 12.69 14.15 -7.81
CA GLU A 50 12.78 15.42 -8.55
C GLU A 50 11.50 15.67 -9.36
N HIS A 51 10.79 14.61 -9.75
CA HIS A 51 9.60 14.69 -10.58
C HIS A 51 8.32 14.26 -9.87
N ILE A 52 8.39 13.33 -8.91
CA ILE A 52 7.22 12.81 -8.18
C ILE A 52 6.96 13.67 -6.94
N ALA A 53 5.71 14.11 -6.78
CA ALA A 53 5.24 14.85 -5.62
C ALA A 53 4.74 13.92 -4.50
N ASN A 54 3.99 12.87 -4.85
CA ASN A 54 3.54 11.84 -3.92
C ASN A 54 3.11 10.56 -4.65
N VAL A 55 3.05 9.45 -3.90
CA VAL A 55 2.54 8.16 -4.35
C VAL A 55 1.35 7.76 -3.48
N GLN A 56 0.26 7.28 -4.09
CA GLN A 56 -0.95 6.87 -3.39
C GLN A 56 -1.32 5.44 -3.77
N ILE A 57 -1.34 4.53 -2.81
CA ILE A 57 -1.72 3.12 -3.00
C ILE A 57 -3.04 2.90 -2.28
N THR A 58 -4.06 2.48 -3.02
CA THR A 58 -5.40 2.21 -2.50
C THR A 58 -5.76 0.75 -2.74
N ALA A 59 -6.20 0.05 -1.68
CA ALA A 59 -6.87 -1.25 -1.80
C ALA A 59 -8.19 -1.20 -1.03
N SER A 60 -9.30 -0.94 -1.74
CA SER A 60 -10.62 -0.77 -1.17
C SER A 60 -11.53 -1.97 -1.46
N GLU A 61 -12.36 -2.33 -0.49
CA GLU A 61 -13.34 -3.39 -0.60
C GLU A 61 -14.74 -2.86 -0.28
N THR A 62 -15.75 -3.29 -1.04
CA THR A 62 -17.16 -2.97 -0.76
C THR A 62 -17.77 -3.90 0.28
N VAL A 63 -17.20 -5.10 0.45
CA VAL A 63 -17.69 -6.12 1.39
C VAL A 63 -17.38 -5.72 2.83
N GLY A 64 -18.17 -6.25 3.77
CA GLY A 64 -17.93 -6.12 5.20
C GLY A 64 -16.95 -7.17 5.70
N VAL A 65 -17.06 -7.46 6.99
CA VAL A 65 -16.30 -8.55 7.63
C VAL A 65 -16.84 -9.93 7.26
N GLU A 66 -18.13 -10.02 6.89
CA GLU A 66 -18.83 -11.24 6.48
C GLU A 66 -18.61 -12.36 7.53
N GLU A 67 -18.42 -13.60 7.08
CA GLU A 67 -18.23 -14.76 7.96
C GLU A 67 -16.88 -14.79 8.71
N ARG A 68 -15.97 -13.85 8.44
CA ARG A 68 -14.61 -13.82 9.02
C ARG A 68 -14.51 -13.00 10.31
N ALA A 69 -15.64 -12.62 10.91
CA ALA A 69 -15.72 -11.75 12.09
C ALA A 69 -14.74 -12.13 13.21
N GLY A 70 -14.76 -13.38 13.67
CA GLY A 70 -13.92 -13.83 14.79
C GLY A 70 -12.41 -13.75 14.53
N TYR A 71 -11.97 -13.97 13.28
CA TYR A 71 -10.58 -13.78 12.89
C TYR A 71 -10.23 -12.29 12.76
N TYR A 72 -11.09 -11.55 12.06
CA TYR A 72 -10.82 -10.16 11.71
C TYR A 72 -10.77 -9.26 12.94
N ASP A 73 -11.57 -9.54 13.97
CA ASP A 73 -11.61 -8.76 15.22
C ASP A 73 -10.28 -8.83 16.01
N GLN A 74 -9.44 -9.83 15.73
CA GLN A 74 -8.08 -9.95 16.27
C GLN A 74 -7.01 -9.36 15.34
N ALA A 75 -7.25 -9.41 14.02
CA ALA A 75 -6.30 -9.00 13.01
C ALA A 75 -6.36 -7.49 12.72
N GLY A 76 -7.54 -6.99 12.33
CA GLY A 76 -7.78 -5.67 11.78
C GLY A 76 -7.18 -5.47 10.39
N ALA A 77 -7.54 -4.35 9.74
CA ALA A 77 -7.00 -3.96 8.44
C ALA A 77 -5.46 -3.82 8.44
N ILE A 78 -4.85 -3.44 9.57
CA ILE A 78 -3.38 -3.38 9.68
C ILE A 78 -2.73 -4.74 9.41
N ARG A 79 -3.21 -5.83 10.01
CA ARG A 79 -2.60 -7.16 9.83
C ARG A 79 -3.12 -7.92 8.62
N ASP A 80 -4.40 -7.72 8.27
CA ASP A 80 -5.05 -8.42 7.17
C ASP A 80 -4.58 -7.88 5.80
N MET A 81 -4.35 -6.56 5.69
CA MET A 81 -4.06 -5.89 4.41
C MET A 81 -2.76 -5.07 4.40
N VAL A 82 -2.48 -4.30 5.48
CA VAL A 82 -1.33 -3.37 5.45
C VAL A 82 -0.01 -4.13 5.51
N GLN A 83 0.15 -5.03 6.48
CA GLN A 83 1.42 -5.72 6.77
C GLN A 83 1.93 -6.58 5.60
N ASN A 84 1.02 -7.16 4.82
CA ASN A 84 1.30 -8.02 3.68
C ASN A 84 1.14 -7.24 2.37
N HIS A 85 -0.07 -7.16 1.84
CA HIS A 85 -0.41 -6.73 0.50
C HIS A 85 0.03 -5.30 0.22
N MET A 86 -0.31 -4.35 1.10
CA MET A 86 0.03 -2.94 0.86
C MET A 86 1.53 -2.69 0.91
N LEU A 87 2.25 -3.35 1.84
CA LEU A 87 3.71 -3.26 1.89
C LEU A 87 4.37 -3.93 0.67
N GLN A 88 3.81 -5.04 0.16
CA GLN A 88 4.29 -5.64 -1.09
C GLN A 88 4.16 -4.67 -2.26
N ILE A 89 2.99 -4.05 -2.45
CA ILE A 89 2.77 -3.07 -3.52
C ILE A 89 3.70 -1.86 -3.35
N LEU A 90 3.87 -1.37 -2.11
CA LEU A 90 4.79 -0.28 -1.82
C LEU A 90 6.23 -0.63 -2.23
N MET A 91 6.72 -1.80 -1.85
CA MET A 91 8.06 -2.26 -2.23
C MET A 91 8.21 -2.36 -3.74
N MET A 92 7.21 -2.94 -4.44
CA MET A 92 7.22 -3.05 -5.90
C MET A 92 7.18 -1.70 -6.61
N THR A 93 6.53 -0.70 -6.02
CA THR A 93 6.43 0.66 -6.59
C THR A 93 7.71 1.48 -6.37
N ALA A 94 8.42 1.22 -5.27
CA ALA A 94 9.54 2.05 -4.81
C ALA A 94 10.92 1.43 -5.04
N MET A 95 11.00 0.15 -5.43
CA MET A 95 12.26 -0.51 -5.75
C MET A 95 12.92 0.13 -6.96
N ASN A 96 14.25 0.11 -7.03
CA ASN A 96 14.95 0.55 -8.24
C ASN A 96 14.95 -0.56 -9.28
N LEU A 97 15.27 -0.19 -10.52
CA LEU A 97 15.62 -1.15 -11.56
C LEU A 97 16.77 -2.05 -11.09
N PRO A 98 16.55 -3.37 -10.91
CA PRO A 98 17.64 -4.29 -10.60
C PRO A 98 18.58 -4.41 -11.79
N GLU A 99 19.86 -4.75 -11.54
CA GLU A 99 20.84 -5.00 -12.61
C GLU A 99 20.39 -6.12 -13.55
N LYS A 100 19.67 -7.10 -13.00
CA LYS A 100 19.06 -8.21 -13.75
C LYS A 100 17.65 -8.44 -13.25
N VAL A 101 16.71 -8.60 -14.16
CA VAL A 101 15.32 -8.96 -13.81
C VAL A 101 15.27 -10.45 -13.46
N ASN A 102 15.60 -10.78 -12.21
CA ASN A 102 15.49 -12.13 -11.66
C ASN A 102 15.05 -12.08 -10.18
N ALA A 103 14.59 -13.22 -9.66
CA ALA A 103 14.01 -13.30 -8.32
C ALA A 103 14.98 -12.89 -7.19
N CYS A 104 16.28 -13.09 -7.35
CA CYS A 104 17.27 -12.71 -6.34
C CYS A 104 17.40 -11.18 -6.25
N GLU A 105 17.64 -10.54 -7.38
CA GLU A 105 17.83 -9.09 -7.46
C GLU A 105 16.55 -8.33 -7.11
N ILE A 106 15.38 -8.82 -7.54
CA ILE A 106 14.09 -8.22 -7.17
C ILE A 106 13.88 -8.29 -5.65
N ARG A 107 14.18 -9.43 -5.02
CA ARG A 107 14.10 -9.56 -3.55
C ARG A 107 15.05 -8.60 -2.85
N GLU A 108 16.25 -8.40 -3.39
CA GLU A 108 17.26 -7.51 -2.85
C GLU A 108 16.83 -6.04 -2.93
N GLU A 109 16.29 -5.57 -4.06
CA GLU A 109 15.77 -4.20 -4.16
C GLU A 109 14.57 -3.96 -3.23
N LYS A 110 13.68 -4.95 -3.09
CA LYS A 110 12.57 -4.89 -2.11
C LYS A 110 13.10 -4.82 -0.67
N ARG A 111 14.17 -5.56 -0.34
CA ARG A 111 14.84 -5.50 0.97
C ARG A 111 15.38 -4.09 1.22
N LYS A 112 16.07 -3.48 0.25
CA LYS A 112 16.60 -2.11 0.36
C LYS A 112 15.50 -1.08 0.63
N VAL A 113 14.33 -1.23 -0.01
CA VAL A 113 13.16 -0.38 0.29
C VAL A 113 12.70 -0.55 1.74
N MET A 114 12.57 -1.79 2.23
CA MET A 114 12.14 -2.03 3.62
C MET A 114 13.12 -1.55 4.67
N GLU A 115 14.43 -1.61 4.39
CA GLU A 115 15.47 -1.11 5.28
C GLU A 115 15.48 0.41 5.38
N THR A 116 15.07 1.09 4.31
CA THR A 116 14.97 2.55 4.24
C THR A 116 13.55 3.06 4.55
N LEU A 117 12.58 2.18 4.76
CA LEU A 117 11.23 2.56 5.18
C LEU A 117 11.27 3.10 6.61
N ARG A 118 10.92 4.38 6.78
CA ARG A 118 10.97 5.05 8.06
C ARG A 118 9.93 4.44 9.02
N LYS A 119 10.43 3.93 10.15
CA LYS A 119 9.57 3.41 11.23
C LYS A 119 8.77 4.56 11.85
N VAL A 120 7.45 4.39 11.93
CA VAL A 120 6.57 5.33 12.63
C VAL A 120 6.76 5.13 14.14
N LYS A 121 7.30 6.15 14.82
CA LYS A 121 7.44 6.14 16.28
C LYS A 121 6.07 6.25 16.94
N LYS A 122 5.94 5.72 18.16
CA LYS A 122 4.68 5.71 18.91
C LYS A 122 4.11 7.13 19.10
N GLU A 123 4.97 8.10 19.41
CA GLU A 123 4.58 9.51 19.56
C GLU A 123 4.05 10.17 18.28
N ASP A 124 4.49 9.68 17.11
CA ASP A 124 4.16 10.25 15.81
C ASP A 124 2.97 9.56 15.13
N VAL A 125 2.47 8.45 15.68
CA VAL A 125 1.38 7.66 15.08
C VAL A 125 0.19 8.54 14.70
N GLN A 126 -0.22 9.45 15.57
CA GLN A 126 -1.35 10.36 15.35
C GLN A 126 -1.16 11.32 14.16
N ASN A 127 0.08 11.62 13.77
CA ASN A 127 0.42 12.53 12.67
C ASN A 127 0.56 11.82 11.32
N HIS A 128 0.60 10.48 11.33
CA HIS A 128 0.93 9.68 10.16
C HIS A 128 -0.09 8.58 9.85
N ILE A 129 -0.88 8.14 10.83
CA ILE A 129 -1.78 6.99 10.69
C ILE A 129 -3.18 7.40 11.14
N VAL A 130 -4.15 7.11 10.28
CA VAL A 130 -5.58 7.21 10.58
C VAL A 130 -6.15 5.80 10.60
N ARG A 131 -6.89 5.48 11.67
CA ARG A 131 -7.67 4.24 11.80
C ARG A 131 -9.14 4.59 11.81
N GLY A 132 -9.94 3.78 11.14
CA GLY A 132 -11.39 3.90 11.10
C GLY A 132 -12.05 2.56 11.35
N GLN A 133 -13.30 2.61 11.77
CA GLN A 133 -14.20 1.47 11.89
C GLN A 133 -15.51 1.86 11.20
N TYR A 134 -16.00 1.03 10.28
CA TYR A 134 -17.21 1.37 9.53
C TYR A 134 -18.45 1.36 10.45
N ALA A 135 -19.31 2.35 10.26
CA ALA A 135 -20.59 2.46 10.91
C ALA A 135 -21.72 1.93 10.00
N SER A 136 -22.94 1.92 10.51
CA SER A 136 -24.11 1.64 9.70
C SER A 136 -24.26 2.69 8.60
N GLY A 137 -24.85 2.27 7.48
CA GLY A 137 -24.97 3.15 6.31
C GLY A 137 -25.60 2.43 5.14
N GLU A 138 -25.34 2.95 3.93
CA GLU A 138 -25.87 2.42 2.70
C GLU A 138 -24.74 2.20 1.68
N ILE A 139 -24.71 0.99 1.09
CA ILE A 139 -23.78 0.65 0.00
C ILE A 139 -24.58 0.04 -1.14
N LYS A 140 -24.46 0.62 -2.33
CA LYS A 140 -25.14 0.16 -3.56
C LYS A 140 -26.66 -0.01 -3.38
N GLY A 141 -27.32 0.87 -2.63
CA GLY A 141 -28.77 0.81 -2.38
C GLY A 141 -29.19 -0.13 -1.25
N GLY A 142 -28.25 -0.87 -0.64
CA GLY A 142 -28.53 -1.78 0.48
C GLY A 142 -28.06 -1.19 1.81
N GLN A 143 -28.88 -1.32 2.85
CA GLN A 143 -28.47 -0.98 4.21
C GLN A 143 -27.42 -1.96 4.72
N VAL A 144 -26.43 -1.43 5.42
CA VAL A 144 -25.36 -2.20 6.07
C VAL A 144 -25.28 -1.80 7.54
N VAL A 145 -24.99 -2.76 8.41
CA VAL A 145 -24.87 -2.55 9.85
C VAL A 145 -23.50 -2.00 10.23
N ALA A 146 -23.38 -1.44 11.43
CA ALA A 146 -22.09 -1.04 11.95
C ALA A 146 -21.21 -2.27 12.26
N TYR A 147 -19.89 -2.12 12.22
CA TYR A 147 -18.98 -3.26 12.49
C TYR A 147 -19.27 -3.96 13.83
N LYS A 148 -19.58 -3.18 14.87
CA LYS A 148 -19.92 -3.67 16.22
C LYS A 148 -21.23 -4.45 16.31
N GLU A 149 -22.07 -4.34 15.28
CA GLU A 149 -23.37 -5.02 15.17
C GLU A 149 -23.28 -6.26 14.26
N GLU A 150 -22.12 -6.51 13.63
CA GLU A 150 -21.92 -7.70 12.80
C GLU A 150 -21.92 -8.98 13.68
N PRO A 151 -22.53 -10.08 13.22
CA PRO A 151 -22.53 -11.33 13.94
C PRO A 151 -21.09 -11.82 14.25
N GLY A 152 -20.82 -12.12 15.51
CA GLY A 152 -19.51 -12.61 15.95
C GLY A 152 -18.45 -11.53 16.21
N VAL A 153 -18.81 -10.24 16.14
CA VAL A 153 -17.97 -9.12 16.58
C VAL A 153 -18.31 -8.75 18.01
N ASN A 154 -17.30 -8.41 18.81
CA ASN A 154 -17.53 -7.86 20.14
C ASN A 154 -18.12 -6.43 20.04
N PRO A 155 -19.28 -6.13 20.68
CA PRO A 155 -19.87 -4.79 20.65
C PRO A 155 -18.95 -3.68 21.19
N SER A 156 -17.95 -4.00 22.03
CA SER A 156 -16.94 -3.07 22.51
C SER A 156 -15.65 -3.05 21.68
N SER A 157 -15.61 -3.69 20.52
CA SER A 157 -14.40 -3.80 19.69
C SER A 157 -13.90 -2.43 19.22
N ASN A 158 -12.58 -2.23 19.32
CA ASN A 158 -11.87 -1.06 18.79
C ASN A 158 -10.93 -1.44 17.64
N ILE A 159 -11.21 -2.55 16.95
CA ILE A 159 -10.43 -3.00 15.81
C ILE A 159 -10.66 -2.09 14.60
N ASP A 160 -9.61 -1.87 13.81
CA ASP A 160 -9.70 -1.10 12.58
C ASP A 160 -10.26 -1.92 11.42
N THR A 161 -11.22 -1.35 10.70
CA THR A 161 -11.71 -1.85 9.40
C THR A 161 -11.26 -0.95 8.25
N PHE A 162 -10.59 0.16 8.57
CA PHE A 162 -9.98 1.10 7.63
C PHE A 162 -8.67 1.62 8.22
N VAL A 163 -7.65 1.72 7.39
CA VAL A 163 -6.36 2.34 7.72
C VAL A 163 -5.92 3.22 6.56
N ALA A 164 -5.46 4.42 6.88
CA ALA A 164 -4.65 5.23 5.98
C ALA A 164 -3.34 5.60 6.69
N ALA A 165 -2.22 5.54 5.96
CA ALA A 165 -0.91 5.88 6.51
C ALA A 165 -0.10 6.72 5.52
N ARG A 166 0.61 7.72 6.04
CA ARG A 166 1.63 8.49 5.34
C ARG A 166 3.02 7.99 5.76
N LEU A 167 3.67 7.29 4.84
CA LEU A 167 4.97 6.65 5.00
C LEU A 167 6.06 7.42 4.24
N TRP A 168 7.31 7.16 4.61
CA TRP A 168 8.50 7.80 4.03
C TRP A 168 9.57 6.75 3.79
N ILE A 169 10.27 6.86 2.65
CA ILE A 169 11.37 5.98 2.27
C ILE A 169 12.64 6.85 2.19
N ASP A 170 13.58 6.59 3.08
CA ASP A 170 14.80 7.38 3.27
C ASP A 170 15.93 6.86 2.38
N ASN A 171 15.75 7.01 1.06
CA ASN A 171 16.75 6.69 0.05
C ASN A 171 16.91 7.82 -0.99
N PRO A 172 17.95 7.81 -1.85
CA PRO A 172 18.22 8.90 -2.79
C PRO A 172 17.05 9.25 -3.73
N PHE A 173 16.22 8.26 -4.10
CA PHE A 173 15.13 8.37 -5.06
C PHE A 173 13.82 8.87 -4.43
N TRP A 174 13.57 8.59 -3.15
CA TRP A 174 12.27 8.84 -2.51
C TRP A 174 12.31 9.78 -1.31
N THR A 175 13.50 10.21 -0.87
CA THR A 175 13.62 11.15 0.26
C THR A 175 12.77 12.40 0.01
N GLY A 176 11.86 12.70 0.93
CA GLY A 176 10.96 13.86 0.84
C GLY A 176 9.68 13.62 0.04
N VAL A 177 9.48 12.43 -0.53
CA VAL A 177 8.23 12.04 -1.21
C VAL A 177 7.37 11.21 -0.25
N PRO A 178 6.15 11.67 0.12
CA PRO A 178 5.25 10.88 0.94
C PRO A 178 4.59 9.75 0.13
N PHE A 179 4.58 8.57 0.72
CA PHE A 179 3.79 7.41 0.27
C PHE A 179 2.51 7.32 1.10
N TYR A 180 1.37 7.57 0.49
CA TYR A 180 0.07 7.39 1.09
C TYR A 180 -0.44 5.99 0.79
N ILE A 181 -0.64 5.16 1.80
CA ILE A 181 -1.32 3.88 1.65
C ILE A 181 -2.68 3.96 2.32
N ARG A 182 -3.71 3.40 1.71
CA ARG A 182 -5.02 3.26 2.36
C ARG A 182 -5.74 1.99 1.96
N THR A 183 -6.41 1.40 2.93
CA THR A 183 -7.21 0.19 2.73
C THR A 183 -8.39 0.19 3.68
N GLY A 184 -9.49 -0.42 3.26
CA GLY A 184 -10.62 -0.61 4.14
C GLY A 184 -11.77 -1.38 3.50
N LYS A 185 -12.65 -1.83 4.39
CA LYS A 185 -13.91 -2.52 4.10
C LYS A 185 -15.07 -1.53 4.07
N ARG A 186 -16.20 -1.92 3.48
CA ARG A 186 -17.40 -1.08 3.32
C ARG A 186 -17.09 0.26 2.62
N MET A 187 -16.17 0.25 1.66
CA MET A 187 -15.82 1.41 0.84
C MET A 187 -16.78 1.55 -0.35
N LYS A 188 -16.80 2.73 -0.98
CA LYS A 188 -17.69 3.06 -2.11
C LYS A 188 -17.55 2.08 -3.29
N GLU A 189 -16.32 1.67 -3.60
CA GLU A 189 -16.02 0.77 -4.71
C GLU A 189 -14.86 -0.18 -4.38
N LYS A 190 -14.82 -1.31 -5.09
CA LYS A 190 -13.72 -2.27 -5.00
C LYS A 190 -12.64 -1.84 -5.98
N SER A 191 -11.46 -1.51 -5.47
CA SER A 191 -10.36 -1.01 -6.29
C SER A 191 -9.02 -1.43 -5.69
N THR A 192 -8.05 -1.73 -6.55
CA THR A 192 -6.63 -1.78 -6.20
C THR A 192 -5.91 -0.88 -7.18
N ARG A 193 -5.43 0.27 -6.72
CA ARG A 193 -4.92 1.32 -7.59
C ARG A 193 -3.67 1.98 -7.00
N ILE A 194 -2.72 2.28 -7.88
CA ILE A 194 -1.54 3.10 -7.58
C ILE A 194 -1.70 4.40 -8.38
N VAL A 195 -1.57 5.54 -7.69
CA VAL A 195 -1.58 6.87 -8.30
C VAL A 195 -0.26 7.54 -8.00
N ILE A 196 0.45 7.96 -9.04
CA ILE A 196 1.69 8.71 -8.93
C ILE A 196 1.40 10.12 -9.41
N GLU A 197 1.50 11.07 -8.49
CA GLU A 197 1.29 12.48 -8.77
C GLU A 197 2.63 13.15 -9.03
N PHE A 198 2.79 13.76 -10.20
CA PHE A 198 4.00 14.49 -10.54
C PHE A 198 3.94 15.94 -10.03
N LYS A 199 5.11 16.48 -9.70
CA LYS A 199 5.26 17.88 -9.31
C LYS A 199 4.81 18.79 -10.44
N ASN A 200 3.99 19.77 -10.10
CA ASN A 200 3.53 20.79 -11.03
C ASN A 200 4.47 22.01 -10.98
N THR A 201 5.68 21.87 -11.52
CA THR A 201 6.72 22.91 -11.53
C THR A 201 6.32 24.16 -12.31
N LEU A 202 5.41 24.03 -13.28
CA LEU A 202 4.95 25.12 -14.13
C LEU A 202 3.76 25.89 -13.55
N LYS A 203 3.16 25.44 -12.43
CA LYS A 203 2.02 26.12 -11.81
C LYS A 203 2.34 27.58 -11.45
N GLN A 204 3.55 27.86 -10.98
CA GLN A 204 3.98 29.22 -10.66
C GLN A 204 4.21 30.08 -11.91
N GLN A 205 4.59 29.47 -13.04
CA GLN A 205 4.87 30.19 -14.29
C GLN A 205 3.60 30.49 -15.10
N TYR A 206 2.55 29.67 -14.98
CA TYR A 206 1.28 29.86 -15.68
C TYR A 206 0.15 30.37 -14.78
N GLN A 207 0.46 30.89 -13.58
CA GLN A 207 -0.53 31.39 -12.61
C GLN A 207 -1.54 32.37 -13.24
N ASP A 208 -1.08 33.19 -14.19
CA ASP A 208 -1.90 34.20 -14.87
C ASP A 208 -2.70 33.67 -16.08
N SER A 209 -2.31 32.52 -16.66
CA SER A 209 -2.88 31.99 -17.91
C SER A 209 -3.69 30.71 -17.77
N ASN A 210 -3.44 29.91 -16.72
CA ASN A 210 -4.22 28.70 -16.43
C ASN A 210 -4.29 28.43 -14.92
N PRO A 211 -5.26 29.03 -14.20
CA PRO A 211 -5.44 28.82 -12.77
C PRO A 211 -5.81 27.38 -12.39
N ASN A 212 -6.24 26.57 -13.36
CA ASN A 212 -6.64 25.17 -13.18
C ASN A 212 -5.57 24.16 -13.62
N ALA A 213 -4.31 24.57 -13.80
CA ALA A 213 -3.24 23.62 -14.10
C ALA A 213 -3.12 22.57 -12.98
N ALA A 214 -3.67 21.38 -13.22
CA ALA A 214 -3.60 20.23 -12.32
C ALA A 214 -2.27 19.48 -12.51
N PRO A 215 -1.75 18.80 -11.48
CA PRO A 215 -0.59 17.94 -11.66
C PRO A 215 -0.91 16.78 -12.61
N ASN A 216 0.12 16.30 -13.33
CA ASN A 216 0.00 15.07 -14.10
C ASN A 216 -0.13 13.88 -13.15
N LEU A 217 -0.97 12.92 -13.51
CA LEU A 217 -1.19 11.69 -12.76
C LEU A 217 -0.88 10.49 -13.66
N LEU A 218 -0.08 9.56 -13.17
CA LEU A 218 -0.02 8.20 -13.70
C LEU A 218 -0.87 7.30 -12.80
N ILE A 219 -1.86 6.63 -13.38
CA ILE A 219 -2.79 5.76 -12.68
C ILE A 219 -2.60 4.33 -13.18
N ILE A 220 -2.46 3.39 -12.25
CA ILE A 220 -2.28 1.97 -12.51
C ILE A 220 -3.37 1.23 -11.73
N GLU A 221 -4.24 0.49 -12.43
CA GLU A 221 -5.42 -0.21 -11.86
C GLU A 221 -5.68 -1.57 -12.53
#